data_AF-A0A8T9CCG8-F1
#
_entry.id   AF-A0A8T9CCG8-F1
#
_cell.length_a   1.000
_cell.length_b   1.000
_cell.length_c   1.000
_cell.angle_alpha   90.00
_cell.angle_beta   90.00
_cell.angle_gamma   90.00
#
_symmetry.space_group_name_H-M   'P 1'
#
loop_
_entity.id
_entity.type
_entity.pdbx_description
1 polymer ?
#
loop_
_entity_poly.entity_id
_entity_poly.type
_entity_poly.pdbx_seq_one_letter_code
_entity_poly.pdbx_strand_id
1 'polypeptide(L)'
;MWAVNNTPTSWAYFKRQDIPVHFSIAEAWTVADMYQFCASYPIEEANRSTQEGVIAATEPNRVTWMTGSVNCPGGPQTPDQGGAVLDNNGTPGCEAPGFACFPFSWKTVPEFHQDAGVTWQVYQDVDNFGDDALSSFVQYQNAGPDDPLTLYGNSYPGLDKFYADAEAGTLPQVSWIVGPAELSEHVPYLPRDGAWLQEQIVNAVVHGAAYNETVLMISYDGMSNSLPIERI
;
A
#
# COMPACT_ATOMS: atom_id res chain seq x y z
N MET A 1 -11.99 -4.98 -13.25
CA MET A 1 -12.24 -4.37 -14.59
C MET A 1 -11.69 -2.96 -14.53
N TRP A 2 -10.60 -2.68 -15.22
CA TRP A 2 -9.98 -1.35 -15.23
C TRP A 2 -10.48 -0.54 -16.42
N ALA A 3 -10.78 0.73 -16.17
CA ALA A 3 -11.09 1.69 -17.19
C ALA A 3 -9.81 2.21 -17.85
N VAL A 4 -9.33 1.47 -18.85
CA VAL A 4 -8.17 1.86 -19.68
C VAL A 4 -8.47 3.03 -20.63
N ASN A 5 -9.75 3.36 -20.82
CA ASN A 5 -10.20 4.47 -21.63
C ASN A 5 -11.60 4.91 -21.13
N ASN A 6 -12.07 6.09 -21.55
CA ASN A 6 -13.41 6.59 -21.27
C ASN A 6 -14.51 5.75 -21.95
N THR A 7 -14.75 4.57 -21.39
CA THR A 7 -15.76 3.60 -21.83
C THR A 7 -16.78 3.36 -20.72
N PRO A 8 -17.90 2.66 -20.97
CA PRO A 8 -18.88 2.35 -19.93
C PRO A 8 -18.32 1.66 -18.69
N THR A 9 -17.17 0.98 -18.79
CA THR A 9 -16.50 0.34 -17.65
C THR A 9 -15.97 1.35 -16.63
N SER A 10 -15.72 2.59 -17.03
CA SER A 10 -15.31 3.70 -16.15
C SER A 10 -16.43 4.22 -15.26
N TRP A 11 -17.68 3.86 -15.57
CA TRP A 11 -18.86 4.16 -14.74
C TRP A 11 -19.40 2.92 -14.03
N ALA A 12 -18.67 1.81 -14.12
CA ALA A 12 -19.06 0.58 -13.44
C ALA A 12 -18.89 0.76 -11.93
N TYR A 13 -19.84 0.22 -11.19
CA TYR A 13 -19.76 0.07 -9.75
C TYR A 13 -20.21 -1.35 -9.40
N PHE A 14 -19.63 -1.91 -8.35
CA PHE A 14 -20.05 -3.22 -7.86
C PHE A 14 -21.24 -3.09 -6.91
N LYS A 15 -22.13 -4.07 -6.98
CA LYS A 15 -23.21 -4.25 -6.01
C LYS A 15 -22.79 -5.28 -4.98
N ARG A 16 -23.54 -5.34 -3.89
CA ARG A 16 -23.36 -6.33 -2.81
C ARG A 16 -23.19 -7.77 -3.31
N GLN A 17 -23.99 -8.17 -4.30
CA GLN A 17 -23.93 -9.52 -4.87
C GLN A 17 -22.66 -9.80 -5.68
N ASP A 18 -21.96 -8.75 -6.13
CA ASP A 18 -20.77 -8.86 -6.95
C ASP A 18 -19.50 -8.99 -6.09
N ILE A 19 -19.47 -8.33 -4.92
CA ILE A 19 -18.37 -8.35 -3.94
C ILE A 19 -18.89 -8.61 -2.50
N PRO A 20 -19.46 -9.79 -2.25
CA PRO A 20 -20.14 -10.07 -0.97
C PRO A 20 -19.20 -10.01 0.24
N VAL A 21 -17.94 -10.40 0.07
CA VAL A 21 -16.93 -10.39 1.16
C VAL A 21 -16.64 -8.95 1.60
N HIS A 22 -16.32 -8.05 0.66
CA HIS A 22 -16.06 -6.64 0.96
C HIS A 22 -17.24 -6.00 1.70
N PHE A 23 -18.47 -6.25 1.24
CA PHE A 23 -19.66 -5.75 1.93
C PHE A 23 -19.85 -6.38 3.32
N SER A 24 -19.55 -7.67 3.50
CA SER A 24 -19.65 -8.29 4.83
C SER A 24 -18.64 -7.72 5.82
N ILE A 25 -17.41 -7.42 5.38
CA ILE A 25 -16.38 -6.77 6.20
C ILE A 25 -16.84 -5.35 6.54
N ALA A 26 -17.26 -4.58 5.55
CA ALA A 26 -17.75 -3.21 5.74
C ALA A 26 -18.96 -3.11 6.68
N GLU A 27 -19.83 -4.12 6.71
CA GLU A 27 -21.00 -4.14 7.61
C GLU A 27 -20.70 -4.64 9.01
N ALA A 28 -19.66 -5.46 9.17
CA ALA A 28 -19.24 -5.98 10.46
C ALA A 28 -18.37 -4.99 11.25
N TRP A 29 -17.67 -4.07 10.56
CA TRP A 29 -16.74 -3.12 11.17
C TRP A 29 -16.97 -1.67 10.70
N THR A 30 -16.07 -0.76 11.12
CA THR A 30 -16.16 0.66 10.77
C THR A 30 -15.59 0.90 9.38
N VAL A 31 -16.32 1.66 8.57
CA VAL A 31 -15.87 2.16 7.26
C VAL A 31 -15.54 3.63 7.41
N ALA A 32 -14.34 4.02 7.00
CA ALA A 32 -14.05 5.41 6.66
C ALA A 32 -14.45 5.59 5.18
N ASP A 33 -15.42 6.44 4.88
CA ASP A 33 -15.89 6.73 3.50
C ASP A 33 -15.35 8.06 2.96
N MET A 34 -14.58 8.77 3.78
CA MET A 34 -13.92 10.05 3.49
C MET A 34 -12.41 9.99 3.80
N TYR A 35 -11.75 8.88 3.48
CA TYR A 35 -10.35 8.63 3.84
C TYR A 35 -9.32 9.27 2.89
N GLN A 36 -9.76 10.01 1.88
CA GLN A 36 -8.86 10.66 0.92
C GLN A 36 -7.92 11.64 1.63
N PHE A 37 -6.62 11.36 1.57
CA PHE A 37 -5.60 12.35 1.93
C PHE A 37 -5.43 13.32 0.74
N CYS A 38 -5.42 14.62 1.04
CA CYS A 38 -5.41 15.66 0.02
C CYS A 38 -3.96 16.11 -0.23
N ALA A 39 -3.27 15.55 -1.22
CA ALA A 39 -2.09 16.18 -1.82
C ALA A 39 -2.49 16.77 -3.18
N SER A 40 -2.86 18.05 -3.17
CA SER A 40 -3.24 18.77 -4.38
C SER A 40 -2.01 19.12 -5.23
N TYR A 41 -1.89 18.54 -6.42
CA TYR A 41 -1.06 19.11 -7.49
C TYR A 41 -1.83 19.06 -8.82
N PRO A 42 -1.81 20.14 -9.64
CA PRO A 42 -2.41 20.11 -10.97
C PRO A 42 -1.57 19.23 -11.90
N ILE A 43 -2.13 18.12 -12.36
CA ILE A 43 -1.54 17.26 -13.40
C ILE A 43 -2.32 17.44 -14.71
N GLU A 44 -1.62 17.85 -15.77
CA GLU A 44 -2.19 18.18 -17.09
C GLU A 44 -2.42 16.96 -18.01
N GLU A 45 -2.14 15.73 -17.57
CA GLU A 45 -2.34 14.51 -18.38
C GLU A 45 -3.26 13.48 -17.71
N ALA A 46 -4.42 13.26 -18.32
CA ALA A 46 -5.59 12.57 -17.78
C ALA A 46 -5.55 11.02 -17.87
N ASN A 47 -4.45 10.35 -17.55
CA ASN A 47 -4.35 8.88 -17.62
C ASN A 47 -3.56 8.24 -16.47
N ARG A 48 -3.77 8.64 -15.22
CA ARG A 48 -3.10 8.05 -14.04
C ARG A 48 -4.10 7.80 -12.91
N SER A 49 -4.00 6.62 -12.29
CA SER A 49 -4.88 6.08 -11.24
C SER A 49 -5.34 7.13 -10.20
N THR A 50 -6.60 7.05 -9.77
CA THR A 50 -7.13 7.83 -8.64
C THR A 50 -6.82 7.12 -7.31
N GLN A 51 -6.92 7.75 -6.14
CA GLN A 51 -6.13 7.32 -4.96
C GLN A 51 -6.81 7.44 -3.60
N GLU A 52 -6.14 6.85 -2.60
CA GLU A 52 -6.37 7.03 -1.16
C GLU A 52 -5.47 8.13 -0.52
N GLY A 53 -4.35 8.53 -1.17
CA GLY A 53 -3.29 9.39 -0.59
C GLY A 53 -2.91 10.69 -1.33
N VAL A 54 -2.52 10.59 -2.60
CA VAL A 54 -2.13 11.70 -3.51
C VAL A 54 -3.11 11.70 -4.72
N ILE A 55 -2.94 12.40 -5.83
CA ILE A 55 -3.69 12.10 -7.08
C ILE A 55 -2.66 11.94 -8.20
N ALA A 56 -2.20 10.72 -8.44
CA ALA A 56 -1.00 10.36 -9.20
C ALA A 56 -0.94 8.84 -9.55
N ALA A 57 0.22 8.29 -9.95
CA ALA A 57 0.38 6.83 -10.11
C ALA A 57 0.29 6.05 -8.77
N THR A 58 0.42 4.73 -8.81
CA THR A 58 0.29 3.83 -7.64
C THR A 58 1.41 3.98 -6.61
N GLU A 59 2.66 4.05 -7.06
CA GLU A 59 3.86 4.15 -6.22
C GLU A 59 3.83 5.33 -5.23
N PRO A 60 3.38 6.55 -5.61
CA PRO A 60 3.14 7.64 -4.68
C PRO A 60 2.31 7.27 -3.43
N ASN A 61 1.27 6.43 -3.57
CA ASN A 61 0.48 5.99 -2.42
C ASN A 61 1.24 5.02 -1.54
N ARG A 62 1.96 4.05 -2.13
CA ARG A 62 2.78 3.07 -1.40
C ARG A 62 3.88 3.76 -0.60
N VAL A 63 4.53 4.75 -1.23
CA VAL A 63 5.56 5.59 -0.63
C VAL A 63 4.98 6.47 0.48
N THR A 64 3.79 7.04 0.29
CA THR A 64 3.07 7.78 1.35
C THR A 64 2.72 6.86 2.52
N TRP A 65 2.27 5.64 2.24
CA TRP A 65 1.92 4.66 3.26
C TRP A 65 3.12 4.26 4.12
N MET A 66 4.28 4.03 3.49
CA MET A 66 5.49 3.59 4.18
C MET A 66 6.32 4.73 4.79
N THR A 67 6.11 6.00 4.38
CA THR A 67 6.99 7.10 4.81
C THR A 67 6.28 8.38 5.25
N GLY A 68 4.98 8.50 4.99
CA GLY A 68 4.17 9.70 5.25
C GLY A 68 4.44 10.88 4.31
N SER A 69 5.21 10.69 3.23
CA SER A 69 5.56 11.76 2.29
C SER A 69 5.89 11.22 0.91
N VAL A 70 5.63 12.01 -0.13
CA VAL A 70 6.14 11.79 -1.51
C VAL A 70 7.26 12.76 -1.87
N ASN A 71 7.87 13.39 -0.87
CA ASN A 71 8.94 14.40 -1.04
C ASN A 71 8.51 15.57 -1.95
N CYS A 72 7.25 16.02 -1.80
CA CYS A 72 6.77 17.25 -2.43
C CYS A 72 7.50 18.49 -1.85
N PRO A 73 7.74 19.53 -2.66
CA PRO A 73 8.31 20.78 -2.17
C PRO A 73 7.55 21.35 -0.97
N GLY A 74 8.27 21.69 0.10
CA GLY A 74 7.67 22.15 1.36
C GLY A 74 7.46 21.05 2.41
N GLY A 75 7.69 19.78 2.05
CA GLY A 75 7.82 18.69 3.01
C GLY A 75 9.14 18.77 3.82
N PRO A 76 9.31 17.91 4.83
CA PRO A 76 10.53 17.85 5.64
C PRO A 76 11.73 17.25 4.89
N GLN A 77 11.50 16.61 3.74
CA GLN A 77 12.52 16.03 2.88
C GLN A 77 13.11 17.07 1.92
N THR A 78 14.29 16.76 1.37
CA THR A 78 14.97 17.59 0.38
C THR A 78 14.89 16.97 -1.03
N PRO A 79 14.90 17.77 -2.11
CA PRO A 79 14.74 17.26 -3.47
C PRO A 79 15.80 16.24 -3.90
N ASP A 80 17.00 16.29 -3.32
CA ASP A 80 18.08 15.33 -3.56
C ASP A 80 17.81 13.93 -2.98
N GLN A 81 16.81 13.78 -2.11
CA GLN A 81 16.48 12.49 -1.51
C GLN A 81 15.61 11.58 -2.39
N GLY A 82 15.30 12.00 -3.62
CA GLY A 82 14.48 11.23 -4.56
C GLY A 82 13.52 12.08 -5.41
N GLY A 83 13.55 13.41 -5.25
CA GLY A 83 12.59 14.30 -5.90
C GLY A 83 11.14 14.04 -5.49
N ALA A 84 10.20 14.76 -6.11
CA ALA A 84 8.78 14.50 -5.89
C ALA A 84 8.37 13.18 -6.57
N VAL A 85 7.80 12.25 -5.81
CA VAL A 85 7.33 10.94 -6.30
C VAL A 85 5.88 11.08 -6.75
N LEU A 86 5.66 11.18 -8.06
CA LEU A 86 4.33 11.32 -8.67
C LEU A 86 4.08 10.27 -9.78
N ASP A 87 5.03 9.37 -10.00
CA ASP A 87 4.99 8.31 -11.01
C ASP A 87 5.56 6.99 -10.47
N ASN A 88 5.35 5.89 -11.18
CA ASN A 88 5.83 4.54 -10.87
C ASN A 88 7.29 4.31 -11.34
N ASN A 89 8.15 5.33 -11.29
CA ASN A 89 9.52 5.17 -11.77
C ASN A 89 10.34 4.26 -10.84
N GLY A 90 10.68 3.07 -11.32
CA GLY A 90 11.63 2.15 -10.67
C GLY A 90 13.00 2.12 -11.35
N THR A 91 13.28 2.99 -12.32
CA THR A 91 14.56 3.00 -13.04
C THR A 91 15.56 3.91 -12.33
N PRO A 92 16.78 3.44 -12.01
CA PRO A 92 17.81 4.28 -11.41
C PRO A 92 18.06 5.58 -12.20
N GLY A 93 17.95 6.71 -11.51
CA GLY A 93 17.95 8.03 -12.11
C GLY A 93 16.61 8.75 -11.96
N CYS A 94 16.54 9.96 -12.52
CA CYS A 94 15.35 10.80 -12.49
C CYS A 94 14.66 10.84 -13.85
N GLU A 95 13.34 10.81 -13.88
CA GLU A 95 12.59 11.04 -15.12
C GLU A 95 12.71 12.50 -15.59
N ALA A 96 12.72 13.43 -14.64
CA ALA A 96 13.01 14.85 -14.88
C ALA A 96 13.75 15.46 -13.67
N PRO A 97 14.40 16.62 -13.82
CA PRO A 97 15.15 17.23 -12.71
C PRO A 97 14.29 17.41 -11.46
N GLY A 98 14.60 16.67 -10.39
CA GLY A 98 13.86 16.71 -9.12
C GLY A 98 12.50 16.00 -9.13
N PHE A 99 12.26 15.12 -10.10
CA PHE A 99 11.00 14.39 -10.27
C PHE A 99 11.25 12.90 -10.44
N ALA A 100 10.58 12.10 -9.60
CA ALA A 100 10.61 10.64 -9.59
C ALA A 100 12.04 10.07 -9.72
N CYS A 101 12.95 10.46 -8.82
CA CYS A 101 14.32 9.96 -8.80
C CYS A 101 14.44 8.71 -7.94
N PHE A 102 14.83 7.59 -8.57
CA PHE A 102 15.04 6.31 -7.88
C PHE A 102 16.55 6.01 -7.75
N PRO A 103 17.03 5.42 -6.64
CA PRO A 103 16.29 5.02 -5.43
C PRO A 103 16.03 6.19 -4.47
N PHE A 104 15.05 6.01 -3.57
CA PHE A 104 14.70 6.98 -2.53
C PHE A 104 15.66 6.89 -1.33
N SER A 105 15.82 7.95 -0.55
CA SER A 105 16.81 7.97 0.54
C SER A 105 16.39 8.70 1.81
N TRP A 106 15.12 9.10 1.93
CA TRP A 106 14.61 9.60 3.20
C TRP A 106 14.15 8.46 4.10
N LYS A 107 14.00 8.78 5.39
CA LYS A 107 13.65 7.84 6.44
C LYS A 107 12.20 7.39 6.35
N THR A 108 11.96 6.08 6.50
CA THR A 108 10.64 5.45 6.44
C THR A 108 9.99 5.33 7.83
N VAL A 109 8.68 5.08 7.88
CA VAL A 109 7.92 4.82 9.12
C VAL A 109 8.46 3.60 9.88
N PRO A 110 8.78 2.45 9.24
CA PRO A 110 9.43 1.34 9.93
C PRO A 110 10.77 1.71 10.60
N GLU A 111 11.58 2.59 10.00
CA GLU A 111 12.81 3.07 10.64
C GLU A 111 12.51 3.92 11.88
N PHE A 112 11.44 4.73 11.86
CA PHE A 112 10.99 5.44 13.07
C PHE A 112 10.49 4.47 14.16
N HIS A 113 9.79 3.38 13.79
CA HIS A 113 9.41 2.34 14.74
C HIS A 113 10.62 1.62 15.33
N GLN A 114 11.60 1.28 14.48
CA GLN A 114 12.84 0.64 14.90
C GLN A 114 13.59 1.47 15.94
N ASP A 115 13.75 2.77 15.70
CA ASP A 115 14.41 3.69 16.64
C ASP A 115 13.63 3.87 17.95
N ALA A 116 12.30 3.79 17.88
CA ALA A 116 11.43 3.86 19.06
C ALA A 116 11.36 2.53 19.85
N GLY A 117 12.01 1.46 19.36
CA GLY A 117 11.91 0.13 19.97
C GLY A 117 10.54 -0.53 19.79
N VAL A 118 9.73 -0.06 18.84
CA VAL A 118 8.45 -0.66 18.46
C VAL A 118 8.72 -1.82 17.52
N THR A 119 8.21 -3.02 17.84
CA THR A 119 8.41 -4.19 16.98
C THR A 119 7.56 -4.09 15.72
N TRP A 120 8.16 -4.42 14.57
CA TRP A 120 7.47 -4.36 13.29
C TRP A 120 7.92 -5.48 12.35
N GLN A 121 7.07 -5.81 11.37
CA GLN A 121 7.37 -6.79 10.31
C GLN A 121 6.50 -6.51 9.08
N VAL A 122 7.09 -6.67 7.90
CA VAL A 122 6.37 -6.83 6.64
C VAL A 122 6.21 -8.32 6.35
N TYR A 123 4.96 -8.75 6.21
CA TYR A 123 4.55 -10.09 5.82
C TYR A 123 4.21 -10.09 4.34
N GLN A 124 5.11 -10.69 3.56
CA GLN A 124 5.05 -10.73 2.11
C GLN A 124 5.78 -11.95 1.57
N ASP A 125 5.42 -12.38 0.37
CA ASP A 125 6.17 -13.38 -0.40
C ASP A 125 7.09 -12.70 -1.42
N VAL A 126 7.95 -13.46 -2.09
CA VAL A 126 8.87 -12.96 -3.14
C VAL A 126 8.10 -12.31 -4.28
N ASP A 127 6.94 -12.87 -4.63
CA ASP A 127 5.98 -12.21 -5.50
C ASP A 127 5.04 -11.35 -4.67
N ASN A 128 5.34 -10.04 -4.64
CA ASN A 128 4.56 -9.02 -3.95
C ASN A 128 4.07 -7.93 -4.92
N PHE A 129 4.16 -8.18 -6.23
CA PHE A 129 3.80 -7.22 -7.29
C PHE A 129 4.50 -5.84 -7.24
N GLY A 130 5.60 -5.73 -6.48
CA GLY A 130 6.26 -4.44 -6.21
C GLY A 130 5.48 -3.55 -5.25
N ASP A 131 4.52 -4.09 -4.50
CA ASP A 131 3.64 -3.34 -3.59
C ASP A 131 4.38 -2.89 -2.31
N ASP A 132 5.48 -3.56 -1.97
CA ASP A 132 6.37 -3.12 -0.91
C ASP A 132 7.37 -2.05 -1.38
N ALA A 133 7.01 -0.80 -1.13
CA ALA A 133 7.84 0.37 -1.42
C ALA A 133 9.15 0.42 -0.62
N LEU A 134 9.32 -0.35 0.46
CA LEU A 134 10.58 -0.30 1.25
C LEU A 134 11.79 -0.74 0.42
N SER A 135 11.60 -1.68 -0.50
CA SER A 135 12.64 -2.12 -1.44
C SER A 135 13.14 -1.00 -2.38
N SER A 136 12.36 0.07 -2.56
CA SER A 136 12.71 1.25 -3.36
C SER A 136 13.68 2.22 -2.66
N PHE A 137 13.99 1.99 -1.38
CA PHE A 137 14.83 2.87 -0.57
C PHE A 137 16.27 2.36 -0.45
N VAL A 138 17.24 3.26 -0.61
CA VAL A 138 18.67 2.96 -0.64
C VAL A 138 19.17 2.29 0.65
N GLN A 139 18.59 2.63 1.80
CA GLN A 139 18.95 2.02 3.07
C GLN A 139 18.52 0.55 3.15
N TYR A 140 17.41 0.18 2.52
CA TYR A 140 16.95 -1.21 2.44
C TYR A 140 17.72 -1.99 1.37
N GLN A 141 18.13 -1.35 0.29
CA GLN A 141 18.98 -1.96 -0.75
C GLN A 141 20.40 -2.26 -0.25
N ASN A 142 20.93 -1.42 0.66
CA ASN A 142 22.28 -1.54 1.20
C ASN A 142 22.34 -2.26 2.56
N ALA A 143 21.19 -2.61 3.15
CA ALA A 143 21.12 -3.26 4.45
C ALA A 143 21.85 -4.63 4.42
N GLY A 144 22.58 -4.91 5.49
CA GLY A 144 23.26 -6.20 5.65
C GLY A 144 22.28 -7.36 5.89
N PRO A 145 22.72 -8.63 5.77
CA PRO A 145 21.86 -9.78 5.99
C PRO A 145 21.29 -9.87 7.42
N ASP A 146 22.03 -9.36 8.42
CA ASP A 146 21.62 -9.35 9.83
C ASP A 146 21.01 -8.00 10.26
N ASP A 147 20.82 -7.06 9.32
CA ASP A 147 20.27 -5.74 9.61
C ASP A 147 18.75 -5.83 9.83
N PRO A 148 18.18 -5.16 10.86
CA PRO A 148 16.73 -5.12 11.07
C PRO A 148 15.91 -4.73 9.82
N LEU A 149 16.43 -3.86 8.95
CA LEU A 149 15.73 -3.47 7.71
C LEU A 149 15.59 -4.66 6.75
N THR A 150 16.61 -5.53 6.68
CA THR A 150 16.56 -6.78 5.92
C THR A 150 15.67 -7.80 6.60
N LEU A 151 15.81 -7.97 7.92
CA LEU A 151 15.11 -9.01 8.69
C LEU A 151 13.61 -8.77 8.84
N TYR A 152 13.18 -7.51 8.83
CA TYR A 152 11.78 -7.15 9.07
C TYR A 152 11.10 -6.49 7.86
N GLY A 153 11.86 -5.82 6.98
CA GLY A 153 11.33 -5.22 5.75
C GLY A 153 11.39 -6.17 4.57
N ASN A 154 12.59 -6.66 4.23
CA ASN A 154 12.85 -7.42 3.00
C ASN A 154 13.17 -8.91 3.25
N SER A 155 12.54 -9.53 4.26
CA SER A 155 12.82 -10.91 4.64
C SER A 155 11.90 -11.95 3.99
N TYR A 156 10.83 -11.50 3.31
CA TYR A 156 9.85 -12.33 2.61
C TYR A 156 9.36 -13.56 3.40
N PRO A 157 8.81 -13.39 4.62
CA PRO A 157 8.43 -14.51 5.47
C PRO A 157 7.19 -15.28 4.97
N GLY A 158 6.47 -14.75 3.98
CA GLY A 158 5.19 -15.26 3.52
C GLY A 158 4.02 -14.97 4.46
N LEU A 159 2.81 -15.16 3.94
CA LEU A 159 1.57 -14.97 4.71
C LEU A 159 1.31 -16.11 5.70
N ASP A 160 1.86 -17.30 5.47
CA ASP A 160 1.77 -18.42 6.42
C ASP A 160 2.39 -18.05 7.78
N LYS A 161 3.46 -17.26 7.78
CA LYS A 161 4.05 -16.74 9.02
C LYS A 161 3.08 -15.76 9.72
N PHE A 162 2.41 -14.89 8.96
CA PHE A 162 1.42 -13.98 9.53
C PHE A 162 0.30 -14.76 10.23
N TYR A 163 -0.26 -15.79 9.56
CA TYR A 163 -1.31 -16.62 10.14
C TYR A 163 -0.85 -17.32 11.42
N ALA A 164 0.36 -17.88 11.42
CA ALA A 164 0.92 -18.53 12.61
C ALA A 164 1.17 -17.54 13.76
N ASP A 165 1.69 -16.35 13.48
CA ASP A 165 1.93 -15.32 14.49
C ASP A 165 0.62 -14.76 15.06
N ALA A 166 -0.42 -14.60 14.22
CA ALA A 166 -1.75 -14.17 14.64
C ALA A 166 -2.41 -15.19 15.55
N GLU A 167 -2.35 -16.48 15.18
CA GLU A 167 -2.86 -17.59 16.00
C GLU A 167 -2.12 -17.65 17.36
N ALA A 168 -0.80 -17.52 17.35
CA ALA A 168 0.03 -17.57 18.55
C ALA A 168 -0.06 -16.30 19.42
N GLY A 169 -0.63 -15.20 18.91
CA GLY A 169 -0.64 -13.90 19.60
C GLY A 169 0.75 -13.26 19.69
N THR A 170 1.63 -13.57 18.73
CA THR A 170 3.01 -13.08 18.67
C THR A 170 3.24 -12.10 17.52
N LEU A 171 2.17 -11.52 16.99
CA LEU A 171 2.27 -10.43 16.01
C LEU A 171 3.12 -9.29 16.59
N PRO A 172 4.00 -8.68 15.78
CA PRO A 172 4.64 -7.42 16.13
C PRO A 172 3.62 -6.32 16.38
N GLN A 173 4.04 -5.28 17.09
CA GLN A 173 3.17 -4.13 17.38
C GLN A 173 2.66 -3.44 16.11
N VAL A 174 3.45 -3.47 15.02
CA VAL A 174 3.05 -2.99 13.70
C VAL A 174 3.32 -4.06 12.65
N SER A 175 2.27 -4.56 12.02
CA SER A 175 2.36 -5.60 10.99
C SER A 175 1.84 -5.05 9.66
N TRP A 176 2.69 -5.05 8.64
CA TRP A 176 2.29 -4.76 7.27
C TRP A 176 2.09 -6.06 6.51
N ILE A 177 1.01 -6.14 5.74
CA ILE A 177 0.63 -7.35 5.00
C ILE A 177 0.58 -6.97 3.54
N VAL A 178 1.40 -7.62 2.73
CA VAL A 178 1.45 -7.43 1.28
C VAL A 178 1.12 -8.76 0.61
N GLY A 179 0.05 -8.76 -0.17
CA GLY A 179 -0.42 -9.93 -0.88
C GLY A 179 0.40 -10.20 -2.15
N PRO A 180 0.31 -11.43 -2.71
CA PRO A 180 0.84 -11.70 -4.03
C PRO A 180 0.03 -11.01 -5.12
N ALA A 181 0.64 -10.86 -6.30
CA ALA A 181 0.05 -10.21 -7.46
C ALA A 181 -1.36 -10.71 -7.77
N GLU A 182 -1.59 -12.02 -7.72
CA GLU A 182 -2.88 -12.67 -8.01
C GLU A 182 -4.02 -12.25 -7.09
N LEU A 183 -3.70 -11.78 -5.88
CA LEU A 183 -4.65 -11.45 -4.83
C LEU A 183 -4.72 -9.95 -4.55
N SER A 184 -4.03 -9.13 -5.35
CA SER A 184 -3.99 -7.66 -5.22
C SER A 184 -5.25 -6.96 -5.74
N GLU A 185 -6.15 -7.69 -6.44
CA GLU A 185 -7.28 -7.12 -7.20
C GLU A 185 -6.87 -6.23 -8.39
N HIS A 186 -5.57 -6.14 -8.67
CA HIS A 186 -5.05 -5.45 -9.84
C HIS A 186 -5.38 -6.22 -11.12
N VAL A 187 -5.75 -5.55 -12.21
CA VAL A 187 -6.06 -6.23 -13.49
C VAL A 187 -4.83 -6.97 -14.00
N PRO A 188 -4.97 -8.22 -14.48
CA PRO A 188 -6.20 -8.91 -14.89
C PRO A 188 -7.01 -9.60 -13.78
N TYR A 189 -6.55 -9.59 -12.54
CA TYR A 189 -7.22 -10.23 -11.42
C TYR A 189 -8.52 -9.51 -11.04
N LEU A 190 -9.44 -10.25 -10.43
CA LEU A 190 -10.78 -9.77 -10.10
C LEU A 190 -10.87 -9.43 -8.61
N PRO A 191 -11.81 -8.55 -8.21
CA PRO A 191 -12.07 -8.31 -6.79
C PRO A 191 -12.39 -9.58 -5.99
N ARG A 192 -12.96 -10.60 -6.65
CA ARG A 192 -13.23 -11.89 -6.01
C ARG A 192 -11.94 -12.63 -5.60
N ASP A 193 -10.83 -12.41 -6.31
CA ASP A 193 -9.56 -13.05 -6.01
C ASP A 193 -8.96 -12.41 -4.73
N GLY A 194 -8.88 -11.08 -4.66
CA GLY A 194 -8.42 -10.39 -3.44
C GLY A 194 -9.39 -10.50 -2.25
N ALA A 195 -10.69 -10.67 -2.49
CA ALA A 195 -11.67 -10.98 -1.44
C ALA A 195 -11.25 -12.22 -0.63
N TRP A 196 -10.69 -13.23 -1.27
CA TRP A 196 -10.21 -14.42 -0.56
C TRP A 196 -9.11 -14.07 0.44
N LEU A 197 -8.13 -13.26 0.03
CA LEU A 197 -7.05 -12.81 0.92
C LEU A 197 -7.60 -11.97 2.07
N GLN A 198 -8.46 -10.99 1.79
CA GLN A 198 -9.07 -10.17 2.84
C GLN A 198 -9.82 -11.03 3.87
N GLU A 199 -10.56 -12.04 3.42
CA GLU A 199 -11.24 -12.99 4.30
C GLU A 199 -10.24 -13.78 5.16
N GLN A 200 -9.12 -14.26 4.59
CA GLN A 200 -8.10 -14.96 5.37
C GLN A 200 -7.46 -14.08 6.44
N ILE A 201 -7.10 -12.84 6.09
CA ILE A 201 -6.49 -11.88 7.03
C ILE A 201 -7.47 -11.53 8.15
N VAL A 202 -8.73 -11.22 7.81
CA VAL A 202 -9.77 -10.94 8.80
C VAL A 202 -9.99 -12.14 9.72
N ASN A 203 -10.09 -13.35 9.17
CA ASN A 203 -10.26 -14.56 9.98
C ASN A 203 -9.08 -14.82 10.91
N ALA A 204 -7.85 -14.62 10.44
CA ALA A 204 -6.65 -14.79 11.26
C ALA A 204 -6.61 -13.81 12.43
N VAL A 205 -6.99 -12.54 12.21
CA VAL A 205 -7.04 -11.54 13.28
C VAL A 205 -8.20 -11.81 14.24
N VAL A 206 -9.40 -12.12 13.72
CA VAL A 206 -10.61 -12.34 14.53
C VAL A 206 -10.49 -13.56 15.45
N HIS A 207 -9.85 -14.63 14.98
CA HIS A 207 -9.66 -15.86 15.76
C HIS A 207 -8.29 -15.92 16.45
N GLY A 208 -7.42 -14.94 16.22
CA GLY A 208 -6.09 -14.86 16.80
C GLY A 208 -6.11 -14.56 18.29
N ALA A 209 -5.06 -14.99 19.00
CA ALA A 209 -4.99 -14.83 20.46
C ALA A 209 -4.95 -13.35 20.91
N ALA A 210 -4.52 -12.44 20.04
CA ALA A 210 -4.41 -11.00 20.31
C ALA A 210 -5.61 -10.17 19.78
N TYR A 211 -6.72 -10.79 19.38
CA TYR A 211 -7.86 -10.08 18.76
C TYR A 211 -8.33 -8.84 19.54
N ASN A 212 -8.47 -8.96 20.86
CA ASN A 212 -8.99 -7.87 21.71
C ASN A 212 -8.03 -6.67 21.85
N GLU A 213 -6.80 -6.79 21.34
CA GLU A 213 -5.75 -5.77 21.40
C GLU A 213 -5.27 -5.36 20.00
N THR A 214 -5.93 -5.85 18.95
CA THR A 214 -5.53 -5.65 17.55
C THR A 214 -6.51 -4.74 16.81
N VAL A 215 -5.96 -3.81 16.02
CA VAL A 215 -6.72 -3.05 15.02
C VAL A 215 -6.24 -3.49 13.64
N LEU A 216 -7.16 -3.99 12.81
CA LEU A 216 -6.90 -4.29 11.40
C LEU A 216 -7.38 -3.12 10.54
N MET A 217 -6.50 -2.60 9.70
CA MET A 217 -6.82 -1.60 8.67
C MET A 217 -6.66 -2.24 7.30
N ILE A 218 -7.67 -2.11 6.44
CA ILE A 218 -7.64 -2.54 5.05
C ILE A 218 -7.75 -1.28 4.20
N SER A 219 -6.81 -1.09 3.28
CA SER A 219 -6.64 0.09 2.43
C SER A 219 -6.12 -0.37 1.07
N TYR A 220 -6.40 0.40 0.02
CA TYR A 220 -5.93 0.16 -1.34
C TYR A 220 -4.81 1.14 -1.70
N ASP A 221 -3.92 0.74 -2.59
CA ASP A 221 -2.82 1.60 -3.07
C ASP A 221 -3.21 2.47 -4.26
N GLY A 222 -4.45 2.36 -4.73
CA GLY A 222 -4.99 3.13 -5.85
C GLY A 222 -6.39 2.66 -6.27
N MET A 223 -7.00 3.44 -7.14
CA MET A 223 -8.29 3.22 -7.79
C MET A 223 -8.09 3.39 -9.29
N SER A 224 -8.66 2.47 -10.07
CA SER A 224 -8.59 2.57 -11.53
C SER A 224 -9.69 3.49 -12.07
N ASN A 225 -9.35 4.69 -12.51
CA ASN A 225 -10.10 5.60 -13.41
C ASN A 225 -11.64 5.47 -13.46
N SER A 226 -12.32 5.51 -12.32
CA SER A 226 -13.72 5.93 -12.26
C SER A 226 -13.74 7.40 -11.83
N LEU A 227 -14.10 8.28 -12.76
CA LEU A 227 -14.22 9.72 -12.50
C LEU A 227 -15.20 9.94 -11.34
N PRO A 228 -14.90 10.82 -10.36
CA PRO A 228 -15.90 11.26 -9.41
C PRO A 228 -17.00 12.00 -10.17
N ILE A 229 -18.20 11.42 -10.22
CA ILE A 229 -19.39 12.16 -10.64
C ILE A 229 -19.82 13.01 -9.45
N GLU A 230 -19.32 14.24 -9.40
CA GLU A 230 -19.91 15.29 -8.55
C GLU A 230 -21.31 15.63 -9.09
N ARG A 231 -22.33 15.44 -8.26
CA ARG A 231 -23.56 16.23 -8.37
C ARG A 231 -23.63 17.16 -7.17
N ILE A 232 -23.68 18.46 -7.50
CA ILE A 232 -23.93 19.62 -6.63
C ILE A 232 -25.12 19.37 -5.71
#